data_AF-A0A9X4QLU7-F1
#
_entry.id   AF-A0A9X4QLU7-F1
#
_cell.length_a   1.000
_cell.length_b   1.000
_cell.length_c   1.000
_cell.angle_alpha   90.00
_cell.angle_beta   90.00
_cell.angle_gamma   90.00
#
_symmetry.space_group_name_H-M   'P 1'
#
loop_
_entity.id
_entity.type
_entity.pdbx_description
1 polymer ?
#
loop_
_entity_poly.entity_id
_entity_poly.type
_entity_poly.pdbx_seq_one_letter_code
_entity_poly.pdbx_strand_id
1 'polypeptide(L)' 'MVPPEVKVISVLITIFLVLWTGAALFATFKPKTFWNITQGWKATREPSPPYFLFSRIGTAIFAVIGLVLLVQPYFH' A
#
# COMPACT_ATOMS: atom_id res chain seq x y z
N MET A 1 25.63 16.68 -12.53
CA MET A 1 24.47 16.17 -13.29
C MET A 1 24.05 14.85 -12.67
N VAL A 2 22.76 14.65 -12.38
CA VAL A 2 22.27 13.35 -11.88
C VAL A 2 22.36 12.34 -13.02
N PRO A 3 23.01 11.18 -12.84
CA PRO A 3 23.09 10.16 -13.86
C PRO A 3 21.70 9.73 -14.35
N PRO A 4 21.52 9.46 -15.65
CA PRO A 4 20.22 9.06 -16.19
C PRO A 4 19.67 7.80 -15.50
N GLU A 5 20.54 6.86 -15.12
CA GLU A 5 20.20 5.64 -14.39
C GLU A 5 19.52 5.94 -13.04
N VAL A 6 20.05 6.90 -12.29
CA VAL A 6 19.51 7.30 -10.98
C VAL A 6 18.11 7.91 -11.14
N LYS A 7 17.88 8.67 -12.21
CA LYS A 7 16.55 9.23 -12.51
C LYS A 7 15.54 8.13 -12.79
N VAL A 8 15.90 7.14 -13.61
CA VAL A 8 15.02 6.01 -13.93
C VAL A 8 14.67 5.23 -12.66
N ILE A 9 15.66 4.91 -11.82
CA ILE A 9 15.42 4.19 -10.56
C ILE A 9 14.49 4.99 -9.64
N SER A 10 14.72 6.30 -9.50
CA SER A 10 13.86 7.18 -8.70
C SER A 10 12.41 7.20 -9.19
N VAL A 11 12.18 7.26 -10.50
CA VAL A 11 10.84 7.19 -11.09
C VAL A 11 10.17 5.84 -10.79
N LEU A 12 10.88 4.73 -10.95
CA LEU A 12 10.34 3.39 -10.66
C LEU A 12 9.96 3.23 -9.18
N ILE A 13 10.82 3.69 -8.27
CA ILE A 13 10.54 3.69 -6.83
C ILE A 13 9.30 4.54 -6.54
N THR A 14 9.20 5.72 -7.16
CA THR A 14 8.04 6.61 -6.96
C THR A 14 6.75 5.95 -7.42
N ILE A 15 6.74 5.35 -8.61
CA ILE A 15 5.57 4.61 -9.12
C ILE A 15 5.19 3.49 -8.16
N PHE A 16 6.17 2.70 -7.72
CA PHE A 16 5.94 1.63 -6.75
C PHE A 16 5.34 2.16 -5.45
N LEU A 17 5.89 3.24 -4.88
CA LEU A 17 5.40 3.83 -3.63
C LEU A 17 3.99 4.39 -3.77
N VAL A 18 3.66 5.01 -4.90
CA VAL A 18 2.30 5.50 -5.17
C VAL A 18 1.31 4.34 -5.22
N LEU A 19 1.63 3.27 -5.96
CA LEU A 19 0.77 2.10 -6.06
C LEU A 19 0.62 1.37 -4.72
N TRP A 20 1.73 1.18 -4.00
CA TRP A 20 1.76 0.59 -2.66
C TRP A 20 0.88 1.37 -1.69
N THR A 21 1.07 2.69 -1.62
CA THR A 21 0.34 3.57 -0.70
C THR A 21 -1.15 3.60 -1.05
N GLY A 22 -1.49 3.68 -2.35
CA GLY A 22 -2.86 3.61 -2.83
C GLY A 22 -3.55 2.29 -2.46
N ALA A 23 -2.86 1.16 -2.64
CA ALA A 23 -3.37 -0.15 -2.26
C ALA A 23 -3.54 -0.27 -0.73
N ALA A 24 -2.58 0.22 0.06
CA ALA A 24 -2.67 0.22 1.52
C ALA A 24 -3.83 1.08 2.04
N LEU A 25 -4.04 2.26 1.46
CA LEU A 25 -5.19 3.12 1.77
C LEU A 25 -6.51 2.45 1.41
N PHE A 26 -6.60 1.86 0.22
CA PHE A 26 -7.79 1.13 -0.20
C PHE A 26 -8.10 -0.05 0.73
N ALA A 27 -7.09 -0.83 1.10
CA ALA A 27 -7.22 -1.92 2.07
C ALA A 27 -7.63 -1.43 3.47
N THR A 28 -7.20 -0.23 3.86
CA THR A 28 -7.59 0.40 5.13
C THR A 28 -9.07 0.81 5.15
N PHE A 29 -9.59 1.39 4.05
CA PHE A 29 -10.98 1.85 4.00
C PHE A 29 -11.97 0.74 3.66
N LYS A 30 -11.57 -0.22 2.82
CA LYS A 30 -12.41 -1.31 2.32
C LYS A 30 -11.69 -2.67 2.45
N PRO A 31 -11.35 -3.12 3.68
CA PRO A 31 -10.56 -4.34 3.89
C PRO A 31 -11.22 -5.59 3.32
N LYS A 32 -12.56 -5.71 3.42
CA LYS A 32 -13.31 -6.84 2.84
C LYS A 32 -13.25 -6.87 1.31
N THR A 33 -13.41 -5.73 0.65
CA THR A 33 -13.31 -5.63 -0.81
C THR A 33 -11.89 -5.92 -1.28
N PHE A 34 -10.88 -5.37 -0.59
CA PHE A 34 -9.47 -5.65 -0.88
C PHE A 34 -9.13 -7.14 -0.73
N TRP A 35 -9.61 -7.77 0.34
CA TRP A 35 -9.43 -9.20 0.55
C TRP A 35 -10.15 -10.03 -0.52
N ASN A 36 -11.38 -9.68 -0.92
CA ASN A 36 -12.08 -10.37 -2.00
C ASN A 36 -11.30 -10.34 -3.33
N ILE A 37 -10.66 -9.20 -3.66
CA ILE A 37 -9.85 -9.07 -4.88
C ILE A 37 -8.59 -9.91 -4.79
N THR A 38 -7.88 -9.86 -3.67
CA THR A 38 -6.52 -10.43 -3.54
C THR A 38 -6.52 -11.90 -3.12
N GLN A 39 -7.43 -12.30 -2.24
CA GLN A 39 -7.48 -13.61 -1.59
C GLN A 39 -8.82 -14.33 -1.77
N GLY A 40 -9.88 -13.62 -2.20
CA GLY A 40 -11.23 -14.18 -2.33
C GLY A 40 -11.33 -15.34 -3.31
N TRP A 41 -10.50 -15.36 -4.36
CA TRP A 41 -10.46 -16.46 -5.33
C TRP A 41 -9.87 -17.76 -4.76
N LYS A 42 -9.07 -17.67 -3.70
CA LYS A 42 -8.41 -18.82 -3.05
C LYS A 42 -9.21 -19.33 -1.85
N ALA A 43 -10.00 -18.46 -1.22
CA ALA A 43 -10.63 -18.75 0.04
C ALA A 43 -11.90 -19.61 -0.12
N THR A 44 -11.95 -20.74 0.61
CA THR A 44 -13.15 -21.58 0.70
C THR A 44 -14.18 -21.06 1.71
N ARG A 45 -13.77 -20.12 2.59
CA ARG A 45 -14.63 -19.48 3.60
C ARG A 45 -14.20 -18.04 3.87
N GLU A 46 -15.17 -17.17 4.16
CA GLU A 46 -14.90 -15.78 4.55
C GLU A 46 -14.21 -15.70 5.93
N PRO A 47 -13.17 -14.86 6.09
CA PRO A 47 -12.52 -14.61 7.37
C PRO A 47 -13.47 -14.04 8.42
N SER A 48 -13.11 -14.22 9.68
CA SER A 48 -13.88 -13.67 10.79
C SER A 48 -13.76 -12.14 10.87
N PRO A 49 -14.73 -11.42 11.47
CA PRO A 49 -14.66 -9.96 11.61
C PRO A 49 -13.37 -9.42 12.26
N PRO A 50 -12.78 -10.07 13.29
CA PRO A 50 -11.50 -9.63 13.86
C PRO A 50 -10.35 -9.62 12.85
N TYR A 51 -10.32 -10.56 11.90
CA TYR A 51 -9.30 -10.57 10.84
C TYR A 51 -9.30 -9.27 10.04
N PHE A 52 -10.48 -8.78 9.66
CA PHE A 52 -10.62 -7.52 8.93
C PHE A 52 -10.25 -6.30 9.77
N LEU A 53 -10.46 -6.36 11.09
CA LEU A 53 -10.01 -5.30 12.00
C LEU A 53 -8.48 -5.25 12.08
N PHE A 54 -7.82 -6.39 12.27
CA PHE A 54 -6.36 -6.46 12.28
C PHE A 54 -5.75 -6.08 10.92
N SER A 55 -6.36 -6.53 9.83
CA SER A 55 -5.96 -6.15 8.47
C SER A 55 -6.05 -4.63 8.27
N ARG A 56 -7.13 -4.00 8.75
CA ARG A 56 -7.31 -2.55 8.69
C ARG A 56 -6.23 -1.78 9.47
N ILE A 57 -5.89 -2.24 10.68
CA ILE A 57 -4.83 -1.61 11.49
C ILE A 57 -3.47 -1.77 10.81
N GLY A 58 -3.13 -2.98 10.35
CA GLY A 58 -1.85 -3.23 9.67
C GLY A 58 -1.71 -2.40 8.38
N THR A 59 -2.75 -2.35 7.57
CA THR A 59 -2.75 -1.58 6.32
C THR A 59 -2.75 -0.07 6.56
N ALA A 60 -3.34 0.41 7.65
CA ALA A 60 -3.24 1.82 8.06
C ALA A 60 -1.80 2.20 8.39
N ILE A 61 -1.07 1.36 9.12
CA ILE A 61 0.35 1.58 9.42
C ILE A 61 1.16 1.65 8.12
N PHE A 62 0.95 0.71 7.19
CA PHE A 62 1.63 0.72 5.89
C PHE A 62 1.28 1.94 5.04
N ALA A 63 0.03 2.41 5.09
CA ALA A 63 -0.39 3.62 4.40
C ALA A 63 0.32 4.86 4.96
N VAL A 64 0.45 4.98 6.27
CA VAL A 64 1.18 6.07 6.92
C VAL A 64 2.66 6.05 6.52
N ILE A 65 3.32 4.89 6.56
CA ILE A 65 4.72 4.75 6.12
C ILE A 65 4.87 5.18 4.66
N GLY A 66 3.98 4.71 3.78
CA GLY A 66 3.99 5.06 2.37
C GLY A 66 3.83 6.56 2.13
N LEU A 67 2.90 7.21 2.83
CA LEU A 67 2.70 8.67 2.77
C LEU A 67 3.94 9.42 3.26
N VAL A 68 4.55 9.02 4.37
CA VAL A 68 5.77 9.65 4.88
C VAL A 68 6.89 9.55 3.85
N LEU A 69 7.12 8.37 3.26
CA LEU A 69 8.16 8.17 2.25
C LEU A 69 7.90 8.96 0.96
N LEU A 70 6.64 9.12 0.55
CA LEU A 70 6.29 9.91 -0.63
C LEU A 70 6.49 11.41 -0.41
N VAL A 71 6.29 11.90 0.83
CA VAL A 71 6.36 13.33 1.15
C VAL A 71 7.78 13.74 1.59
N GLN A 72 8.58 12.83 2.12
CA GLN A 72 9.95 13.10 2.59
C GLN A 72 10.85 13.86 1.59
N PRO A 73 10.80 13.62 0.26
CA PRO A 73 11.61 14.36 -0.69
C PRO A 73 11.26 15.86 -0.82
N TYR A 74 10.09 16.30 -0.37
CA TYR A 74 9.66 17.69 -0.44
C TYR A 74 10.10 18.53 0.77
N PHE A 75 10.62 17.89 1.81
CA PHE A 75 11.06 18.53 3.05
C PHE A 75 12.58 18.57 3.24
N HIS A 76 13.35 18.13 2.23
CA HIS A 76 14.81 18.07 2.24
C HIS A 76 15.41 18.67 0.97
#